data_AF-A0A9D5ISI8-F1
#
_entry.id   AF-A0A9D5ISI8-F1
#
_cell.length_a   1.000
_cell.length_b   1.000
_cell.length_c   1.000
_cell.angle_alpha   90.00
_cell.angle_beta   90.00
_cell.angle_gamma   90.00
#
_symmetry.space_group_name_H-M   'P 1'
#
loop_
_entity.id
_entity.type
_entity.pdbx_description
1 polymer ?
#
loop_
_entity_poly.entity_id
_entity_poly.type
_entity_poly.pdbx_seq_one_letter_code
_entity_poly.pdbx_strand_id
1 'polypeptide(L)'
;PTWHRWEELLQHCHILVLQRPDADSEPPDALRNLLAARSVSDPLALKGPSGQIAFVWQTPLAVSATQIRQLLASGKSVRFLVPDAVLAYIDAHGLYRASN
;
A
#
# COMPACT_ATOMS: atom_id res chain seq x y z
N PRO A 1 -8.97 -9.98 10.24
CA PRO A 1 -8.78 -8.52 10.38
C PRO A 1 -8.02 -8.25 11.70
N THR A 2 -6.89 -7.56 11.64
CA THR A 2 -5.98 -7.40 12.81
C THR A 2 -5.77 -5.94 13.25
N TRP A 3 -6.29 -4.97 12.49
CA TRP A 3 -6.19 -3.56 12.88
C TRP A 3 -7.09 -3.26 14.09
N HIS A 4 -6.63 -2.38 14.96
CA HIS A 4 -7.39 -1.92 16.12
C HIS A 4 -8.66 -1.20 15.67
N ARG A 5 -9.82 -1.62 16.18
CA ARG A 5 -11.16 -1.05 15.86
C ARG A 5 -11.42 -0.96 14.35
N TRP A 6 -11.00 -1.98 13.59
CA TRP A 6 -11.05 -1.97 12.13
C TRP A 6 -12.46 -1.75 11.53
N GLU A 7 -13.52 -2.12 12.25
CA GLU A 7 -14.92 -1.90 11.83
C GLU A 7 -15.31 -0.42 11.77
N GLU A 8 -14.64 0.43 12.54
CA GLU A 8 -14.96 1.86 12.62
C GLU A 8 -14.33 2.69 11.51
N LEU A 9 -13.34 2.15 10.80
CA LEU A 9 -12.63 2.87 9.74
C LEU A 9 -13.60 3.42 8.68
N LEU A 10 -14.59 2.59 8.32
CA LEU A 10 -15.61 2.98 7.34
C LEU A 10 -16.58 4.04 7.85
N GLN A 11 -16.60 4.37 9.14
CA GLN A 11 -17.36 5.52 9.63
C GLN A 11 -16.71 6.83 9.19
N HIS A 12 -15.39 6.82 8.93
CA HIS A 12 -14.59 8.00 8.66
C HIS A 12 -14.13 8.14 7.20
N CYS A 13 -14.05 7.04 6.45
CA CYS A 13 -13.64 7.10 5.05
C CYS A 13 -14.23 5.97 4.19
N HIS A 14 -13.97 6.07 2.89
CA HIS A 14 -14.00 4.92 1.99
C HIS A 14 -12.63 4.23 1.98
N ILE A 15 -12.61 2.92 1.76
CA ILE A 15 -11.37 2.17 1.61
C ILE A 15 -11.23 1.71 0.15
N LEU A 16 -10.17 2.17 -0.51
CA LEU A 16 -9.76 1.68 -1.82
C LEU A 16 -8.73 0.57 -1.64
N VAL A 17 -9.09 -0.65 -2.04
CA VAL A 17 -8.21 -1.82 -1.98
C VAL A 17 -7.52 -1.97 -3.33
N LEU A 18 -6.22 -1.71 -3.35
CA LEU A 18 -5.39 -1.98 -4.52
C LEU A 18 -5.13 -3.48 -4.64
N GLN A 19 -5.65 -4.10 -5.70
CA GLN A 19 -5.39 -5.51 -5.99
C GLN A 19 -4.00 -5.67 -6.59
N ARG A 20 -3.30 -6.70 -6.12
CA ARG A 20 -2.01 -7.12 -6.68
C ARG A 20 -2.13 -8.50 -7.30
N PRO A 21 -1.40 -8.79 -8.40
CA PRO A 21 -1.43 -10.11 -9.04
C PRO A 21 -1.01 -11.27 -8.14
N ASP A 22 -0.18 -10.97 -7.14
CA ASP A 22 0.43 -11.94 -6.20
C ASP A 22 -0.27 -12.00 -4.85
N ALA A 23 -1.39 -11.28 -4.66
CA ALA A 23 -2.18 -11.37 -3.44
C ALA A 23 -3.22 -12.48 -3.57
N ASP A 24 -3.29 -13.36 -2.55
CA ASP A 24 -4.37 -14.34 -2.43
C ASP A 24 -5.73 -13.62 -2.46
N SER A 25 -6.63 -14.12 -3.30
CA SER A 25 -7.88 -13.44 -3.66
C SER A 25 -9.01 -13.66 -2.66
N GLU A 26 -8.87 -14.60 -1.72
CA GLU A 26 -9.98 -14.94 -0.81
C GLU A 26 -9.90 -14.15 0.51
N PRO A 27 -10.87 -13.26 0.78
CA PRO A 27 -10.90 -12.54 2.04
C PRO A 27 -11.25 -13.50 3.19
N PRO A 28 -10.66 -13.30 4.40
CA PRO A 28 -11.04 -14.03 5.60
C PRO A 28 -12.55 -13.96 5.87
N ASP A 29 -13.11 -15.00 6.52
CA ASP A 29 -14.54 -15.08 6.87
C ASP A 29 -15.07 -13.82 7.56
N ALA A 30 -14.29 -13.29 8.50
CA ALA A 30 -14.62 -12.07 9.25
C ALA A 30 -14.83 -10.83 8.36
N LEU A 31 -14.30 -10.81 7.14
CA LEU A 31 -14.49 -9.72 6.17
C LEU A 31 -15.63 -9.98 5.18
N ARG A 32 -16.12 -11.23 5.02
CA ARG A 32 -17.12 -11.56 3.99
C ARG A 32 -18.38 -10.71 4.12
N ASN A 33 -18.95 -10.61 5.32
CA ASN A 33 -20.16 -9.83 5.56
C ASN A 33 -19.95 -8.34 5.32
N LEU A 34 -18.80 -7.79 5.73
CA LEU A 34 -18.49 -6.38 5.50
C LEU A 34 -18.37 -6.09 4.01
N LEU A 35 -17.63 -6.94 3.28
CA LEU A 35 -17.43 -6.80 1.85
C LEU A 35 -18.77 -6.92 1.11
N ALA A 36 -19.62 -7.88 1.46
CA ALA A 36 -20.94 -8.02 0.87
C ALA A 36 -21.82 -6.78 1.11
N ALA A 37 -21.76 -6.19 2.31
CA ALA A 37 -22.59 -5.05 2.67
C ALA A 37 -22.08 -3.69 2.14
N ARG A 38 -20.76 -3.53 1.97
CA ARG A 38 -20.13 -2.21 1.75
C ARG A 38 -19.36 -2.07 0.44
N SER A 39 -19.14 -3.16 -0.30
CA SER A 39 -18.38 -3.08 -1.55
C SER A 39 -19.19 -2.45 -2.68
N VAL A 40 -18.54 -1.60 -3.45
CA VAL A 40 -19.02 -1.12 -4.76
C VAL A 40 -18.09 -1.63 -5.85
N SER A 41 -18.67 -1.96 -7.00
CA SER A 41 -17.92 -2.50 -8.15
C SER A 41 -17.06 -1.46 -8.86
N ASP A 42 -17.49 -0.20 -8.85
CA ASP A 42 -16.81 0.91 -9.50
C ASP A 42 -16.36 1.94 -8.44
N PRO A 43 -15.05 2.26 -8.34
CA PRO A 43 -14.56 3.36 -7.52
C PRO A 43 -15.26 4.70 -7.76
N LEU A 44 -15.72 4.98 -8.98
CA LEU A 44 -16.45 6.21 -9.31
C LEU A 44 -17.89 6.21 -8.76
N ALA A 45 -18.40 5.05 -8.34
CA ALA A 45 -19.71 4.90 -7.71
C ALA A 45 -19.68 5.11 -6.18
N LEU A 46 -18.52 5.43 -5.60
CA LEU A 46 -18.42 5.85 -4.21
C LEU A 46 -19.25 7.11 -3.97
N LYS A 47 -20.05 7.11 -2.91
CA LYS A 47 -21.00 8.19 -2.58
C LYS A 47 -20.94 8.53 -1.11
N GLY A 48 -21.15 9.82 -0.84
CA GLY A 48 -21.09 10.35 0.52
C GLY A 48 -19.65 10.52 1.01
N PRO A 49 -19.47 10.81 2.31
CA PRO A 49 -18.16 11.09 2.88
C PRO A 49 -17.37 9.82 3.27
N SER A 50 -18.06 8.69 3.52
CA SER A 50 -17.45 7.47 4.05
C SER A 50 -18.36 6.25 3.87
N GLY A 51 -17.85 5.05 4.17
CA GLY A 51 -18.70 3.88 4.41
C GLY A 51 -18.68 2.79 3.36
N GLN A 52 -17.81 2.89 2.34
CA GLN A 52 -17.79 1.95 1.22
C GLN A 52 -16.39 1.48 0.88
N ILE A 53 -16.31 0.30 0.28
CA ILE A 53 -15.07 -0.33 -0.16
C ILE A 53 -15.11 -0.44 -1.69
N ALA A 54 -14.03 -0.09 -2.37
CA ALA A 54 -13.89 -0.30 -3.80
C ALA A 54 -12.54 -0.96 -4.09
N PHE A 55 -12.48 -1.76 -5.16
CA PHE A 55 -11.23 -2.39 -5.57
C PHE A 55 -10.69 -1.71 -6.83
N VAL A 56 -9.38 -1.49 -6.86
CA VAL A 56 -8.68 -0.89 -8.00
C VAL A 56 -7.52 -1.77 -8.45
N TRP A 57 -7.19 -1.68 -9.73
CA TRP A 57 -6.04 -2.35 -10.33
C TRP A 57 -5.02 -1.32 -10.77
N GLN A 58 -3.74 -1.62 -10.50
CA GLN A 58 -2.61 -0.84 -11.00
C GLN A 58 -1.51 -1.82 -11.40
N THR A 59 -0.80 -1.50 -12.49
CA THR A 59 0.40 -2.24 -12.87
C THR A 59 1.45 -2.09 -11.76
N PRO A 60 1.88 -3.17 -11.11
CA PRO A 60 2.87 -3.08 -10.04
C PRO A 60 4.23 -2.70 -10.64
N LEU A 61 4.90 -1.74 -10.01
CA LEU A 61 6.32 -1.54 -10.23
C LEU A 61 7.06 -2.59 -9.41
N ALA A 62 7.97 -3.36 -10.04
CA ALA A 62 8.75 -4.39 -9.37
C ALA A 62 9.87 -3.78 -8.49
N VAL A 63 9.47 -3.01 -7.48
CA VAL A 63 10.34 -2.31 -6.55
C VAL A 63 9.79 -2.50 -5.14
N SER A 64 10.68 -2.79 -4.18
CA SER A 64 10.32 -2.89 -2.76
C SER A 64 11.28 -2.11 -1.88
N ALA A 65 10.77 -1.58 -0.76
CA ALA A 65 11.59 -0.87 0.22
C ALA A 65 12.70 -1.76 0.82
N THR A 66 12.44 -3.07 0.98
CA THR A 66 13.45 -4.03 1.46
C THR A 66 14.62 -4.14 0.49
N GLN A 67 14.34 -4.30 -0.80
CA GLN A 67 15.38 -4.35 -1.84
C GLN A 67 16.16 -3.04 -1.92
N ILE A 68 15.49 -1.88 -1.85
CA ILE A 68 16.14 -0.56 -1.83
C ILE A 68 17.13 -0.45 -0.66
N ARG A 69 16.70 -0.79 0.56
CA ARG A 69 17.57 -0.73 1.75
C ARG A 69 18.78 -1.67 1.64
N GLN A 70 18.60 -2.87 1.07
CA GLN A 70 19.71 -3.81 0.84
C GLN A 70 20.72 -3.28 -0.20
N LEU A 71 20.26 -2.65 -1.28
CA LEU A 71 21.12 -2.01 -2.26
C LEU A 71 21.94 -0.88 -1.61
N LEU A 72 21.28 0.01 -0.86
CA LEU A 72 21.94 1.11 -0.15
C LEU A 72 22.98 0.61 0.86
N ALA A 73 22.63 -0.40 1.66
CA ALA A 73 23.54 -1.00 2.63
C ALA A 73 24.77 -1.65 1.97
N SER A 74 24.64 -2.13 0.74
CA SER A 74 25.75 -2.69 -0.05
C SER A 74 26.48 -1.65 -0.92
N GLY A 75 26.21 -0.36 -0.73
CA GLY A 75 26.85 0.72 -1.49
C GLY A 75 26.41 0.80 -2.96
N LYS A 76 25.32 0.12 -3.34
CA LYS A 76 24.78 0.15 -4.70
C LYS A 76 23.81 1.31 -4.87
N SER A 77 23.83 1.91 -6.07
CA SER A 77 22.91 2.98 -6.43
C SER A 77 21.47 2.48 -6.53
N VAL A 78 20.52 3.30 -6.04
CA VAL A 78 19.08 3.10 -6.19
C VAL A 78 18.44 4.16 -7.09
N ARG A 79 19.25 4.85 -7.90
CA ARG A 79 18.76 5.80 -8.91
C ARG A 79 17.74 5.12 -9.82
N PHE A 80 16.67 5.84 -10.14
CA PHE A 80 15.50 5.35 -10.89
C PHE A 80 14.58 4.37 -10.13
N LEU A 81 14.94 3.90 -8.94
CA LEU A 81 14.05 3.12 -8.07
C LEU A 81 13.29 3.99 -7.06
N VAL A 82 13.75 5.21 -6.86
CA VAL A 82 13.13 6.25 -6.03
C VAL A 82 13.14 7.58 -6.79
N PRO A 83 12.27 8.54 -6.46
CA PRO A 83 12.36 9.90 -6.99
C PRO A 83 13.73 10.53 -6.70
N ASP A 84 14.26 11.33 -7.62
CA ASP A 84 15.59 11.94 -7.49
C ASP A 84 15.74 12.79 -6.22
N ALA A 85 14.69 13.50 -5.81
CA ALA A 85 14.68 14.28 -4.56
C ALA A 85 14.82 13.39 -3.30
N VAL A 86 14.26 12.17 -3.33
CA VAL A 86 14.38 11.19 -2.24
C VAL A 86 15.79 10.61 -2.20
N LEU A 87 16.39 10.33 -3.36
CA LEU A 87 17.79 9.88 -3.44
C LEU A 87 18.74 10.93 -2.85
N ALA A 88 18.59 12.20 -3.24
CA ALA A 88 19.39 13.30 -2.69
C ALA A 88 19.25 13.40 -1.17
N TYR A 89 18.04 13.21 -0.63
CA TYR A 89 17.80 13.22 0.80
C TYR A 89 18.49 12.05 1.53
N ILE A 90 18.41 10.83 0.97
CA ILE A 90 19.08 9.63 1.50
C ILE A 90 20.59 9.87 1.57
N ASP A 91 21.19 10.43 0.51
CA ASP A 91 22.63 10.66 0.44
C ASP A 91 23.11 11.74 1.41
N ALA A 92 22.35 12.84 1.51
CA ALA A 92 22.68 13.95 2.41
C ALA A 92 22.67 13.54 3.90
N HIS A 93 21.82 12.59 4.28
CA HIS A 93 21.66 12.14 5.67
C HIS A 93 22.31 10.77 5.94
N GLY A 94 22.94 10.15 4.95
CA GLY A 94 23.58 8.84 5.09
C GLY A 94 22.61 7.71 5.49
N LEU A 95 21.34 7.79 5.08
CA LEU A 95 20.31 6.83 5.47
C LEU A 95 20.58 5.43 4.90
N TYR A 96 20.28 4.39 5.68
CA TYR A 96 20.35 2.98 5.28
C TYR A 96 21.73 2.47 4.85
N ARG A 97 22.80 3.20 5.19
CA ARG A 97 24.18 2.75 4.99
C ARG A 97 24.54 1.68 6.02
N ALA A 98 25.41 0.75 5.65
CA ALA A 98 25.98 -0.19 6.61
C ALA A 98 26.71 0.59 7.70
N SER A 99 26.53 0.18 8.96
CA SER A 99 27.37 0.67 10.05
C SER A 99 28.79 0.17 9.78
N ASN A 100 29.75 1.09 9.77
CA ASN A 100 31.18 0.74 9.76
C ASN A 100 31.57 -0.06 11.00
#